data_AF-A0A2S0XFH0-F1
#
_entry.id   AF-A0A2S0XFH0-F1
#
_cell.length_a   1.000
_cell.length_b   1.000
_cell.length_c   1.000
_cell.angle_alpha   90.00
_cell.angle_beta   90.00
_cell.angle_gamma   90.00
#
_symmetry.space_group_name_H-M   'P 1'
#
loop_
_entity.id
_entity.type
_entity.pdbx_description
1 polymer ?
#
loop_
_entity_poly.entity_id
_entity_poly.type
_entity_poly.pdbx_seq_one_letter_code
_entity_poly.pdbx_strand_id
1 'polypeptide(L)'
;MSDTDSASILYPNDQPAASAPPEWFKADIAAAETRLMGKVDDTQERDAAGTLYGESEQAGEFRDEDVTPFFNREALNAIKSEDPDRAEALGQASKALAADMRAAGTSSKEFGEALTIINEVAYETKSDADRDRISAETMATLARDLGPTFQSDLDAARRFIQDLEKVAPGTIASLDGSGAGNDLRIVRKAIKEAKRRGY
;
A
#
# COMPACT_ATOMS: atom_id res chain seq x y z
N MET A 1 22.19 -25.07 -8.98
CA MET A 1 22.61 -23.74 -8.48
C MET A 1 21.32 -22.98 -8.31
N SER A 2 20.99 -22.64 -7.07
CA SER A 2 19.67 -22.14 -6.67
C SER A 2 19.42 -20.77 -7.29
N ASP A 3 18.33 -20.65 -8.03
CA ASP A 3 17.83 -19.39 -8.56
C ASP A 3 17.50 -18.45 -7.40
N THR A 4 18.22 -17.34 -7.32
CA THR A 4 17.96 -16.26 -6.38
C THR A 4 16.69 -15.57 -6.86
N ASP A 5 15.59 -15.87 -6.17
CA ASP A 5 14.29 -15.26 -6.39
C ASP A 5 14.39 -13.72 -6.26
N SER A 6 13.92 -12.98 -7.26
CA SER A 6 13.92 -11.52 -7.32
C SER A 6 12.95 -10.94 -6.29
N ALA A 7 13.35 -10.98 -5.01
CA ALA A 7 12.50 -10.62 -3.89
C ALA A 7 12.09 -9.14 -3.90
N SER A 8 10.79 -8.91 -3.71
CA SER A 8 10.22 -7.58 -3.45
C SER A 8 10.79 -7.01 -2.14
N ILE A 9 11.18 -5.73 -2.12
CA ILE A 9 11.68 -5.07 -0.90
C ILE A 9 10.64 -5.14 0.23
N LEU A 10 9.36 -5.08 -0.12
CA LEU A 10 8.25 -5.13 0.82
C LEU A 10 8.00 -6.56 1.33
N TYR A 11 8.42 -7.61 0.62
CA TYR A 11 8.25 -9.01 1.04
C TYR A 11 9.37 -9.92 0.51
N PRO A 12 10.30 -10.36 1.36
CA PRO A 12 11.14 -11.50 1.05
C PRO A 12 10.28 -12.79 1.05
N ASN A 13 10.45 -13.61 0.02
CA ASN A 13 9.60 -14.77 -0.30
C ASN A 13 9.64 -15.84 0.80
N ASP A 14 8.60 -15.96 1.63
CA ASP A 14 8.52 -17.01 2.68
C ASP A 14 7.08 -17.26 3.20
N GLN A 15 6.05 -17.20 2.33
CA GLN A 15 4.69 -17.58 2.73
C GLN A 15 4.12 -18.76 1.92
N PRO A 16 3.67 -19.85 2.58
CA PRO A 16 2.93 -20.92 1.91
C PRO A 16 1.49 -20.49 1.62
N ALA A 17 0.95 -20.91 0.47
CA ALA A 17 -0.44 -20.70 0.07
C ALA A 17 -1.41 -21.36 1.07
N ALA A 18 -2.30 -20.57 1.70
CA ALA A 18 -3.18 -21.05 2.75
C ALA A 18 -4.53 -21.59 2.23
N SER A 19 -4.89 -22.77 2.74
CA SER A 19 -6.24 -23.37 2.73
C SER A 19 -7.14 -22.73 3.79
N ALA A 20 -8.45 -23.00 3.74
CA ALA A 20 -9.53 -22.35 4.51
C ALA A 20 -9.19 -21.96 5.97
N PRO A 21 -9.59 -20.75 6.42
CA PRO A 21 -9.03 -20.12 7.61
C PRO A 21 -9.54 -20.69 8.95
N PRO A 22 -8.64 -21.12 9.86
CA PRO A 22 -8.98 -21.50 11.23
C PRO A 22 -9.43 -20.31 12.11
N GLU A 23 -10.02 -20.54 13.29
CA GLU A 23 -10.46 -19.46 14.20
C GLU A 23 -9.33 -18.51 14.65
N TRP A 24 -8.09 -18.99 14.79
CA TRP A 24 -6.94 -18.13 15.07
C TRP A 24 -6.65 -17.14 13.92
N PHE A 25 -7.04 -17.46 12.69
CA PHE A 25 -6.89 -16.59 11.52
C PHE A 25 -7.88 -15.41 11.58
N LYS A 26 -9.09 -15.63 12.12
CA LYS A 26 -10.04 -14.52 12.36
C LYS A 26 -9.53 -13.55 13.42
N ALA A 27 -8.91 -14.06 14.48
CA ALA A 27 -8.28 -13.22 15.50
C ALA A 27 -7.08 -12.45 14.94
N ASP A 28 -6.32 -13.06 14.02
CA ASP A 28 -5.20 -12.41 13.33
C ASP A 28 -5.67 -11.32 12.35
N ILE A 29 -6.76 -11.55 11.60
CA ILE A 29 -7.41 -10.51 10.80
C ILE A 29 -7.90 -9.37 11.68
N ALA A 30 -8.60 -9.64 12.78
CA ALA A 30 -9.10 -8.59 13.67
C ALA A 30 -7.95 -7.77 14.29
N ALA A 31 -6.81 -8.42 14.61
CA ALA A 31 -5.61 -7.73 15.07
C ALA A 31 -4.96 -6.88 13.96
N ALA A 32 -4.98 -7.35 12.71
CA ALA A 32 -4.52 -6.58 11.55
C ALA A 32 -5.41 -5.38 11.28
N GLU A 33 -6.74 -5.56 11.27
CA GLU A 33 -7.72 -4.47 11.19
C GLU A 33 -7.49 -3.43 12.28
N THR A 34 -7.24 -3.87 13.52
CA THR A 34 -6.96 -2.96 14.65
C THR A 34 -5.67 -2.15 14.44
N ARG A 35 -4.61 -2.76 13.90
CA ARG A 35 -3.36 -2.05 13.59
C ARG A 35 -3.51 -1.11 12.41
N LEU A 36 -4.27 -1.51 11.39
CA LEU A 36 -4.58 -0.67 10.24
C LEU A 36 -5.40 0.55 10.63
N MET A 37 -6.39 0.41 11.50
CA MET A 37 -7.17 1.55 12.00
C MET A 37 -6.30 2.56 12.78
N GLY A 38 -5.13 2.14 13.28
CA GLY A 38 -4.13 2.99 13.92
C GLY A 38 -4.59 3.63 15.23
N LYS A 39 -3.62 4.11 16.01
CA LYS A 39 -3.88 5.20 16.96
C LYS A 39 -3.61 6.49 16.20
N VAL A 40 -4.66 7.23 15.84
CA VAL A 40 -4.48 8.62 15.43
C VAL A 40 -3.97 9.36 16.66
N ASP A 41 -2.66 9.58 16.72
CA ASP A 41 -2.09 10.44 17.76
C ASP A 41 -2.59 11.84 17.46
N ASP A 42 -3.57 12.31 18.24
CA ASP A 42 -4.21 13.63 18.16
C ASP A 42 -3.21 14.79 18.46
N THR A 43 -1.91 14.46 18.48
CA THR A 43 -0.77 15.31 18.82
C THR A 43 0.20 15.55 17.66
N GLN A 44 -0.01 14.96 16.48
CA GLN A 44 0.57 15.57 15.27
C GLN A 44 -0.17 16.87 15.03
N GLU A 45 0.44 17.94 15.52
CA GLU A 45 0.15 19.35 15.26
C GLU A 45 -0.79 19.50 14.06
N ARG A 46 -2.06 19.78 14.34
CA ARG A 46 -2.92 20.43 13.34
C ARG A 46 -2.13 21.62 12.85
N ASP A 47 -1.58 21.41 11.66
CA ASP A 47 -0.74 22.28 10.88
C ASP A 47 -0.81 23.74 11.35
N ALA A 48 0.21 24.18 12.10
CA ALA A 48 0.34 25.57 12.50
C ALA A 48 0.37 26.51 11.27
N ALA A 49 0.65 25.98 10.07
CA ALA A 49 0.53 26.73 8.82
C ALA A 49 -0.93 26.98 8.39
N GLY A 50 -1.87 26.07 8.71
CA GLY A 50 -3.29 26.21 8.40
C GLY A 50 -4.01 27.30 9.20
N THR A 51 -3.42 27.72 10.34
CA THR A 51 -3.96 28.83 11.15
C THR A 51 -3.45 30.20 10.67
N LEU A 52 -2.31 30.25 9.96
CA LEU A 52 -1.67 31.48 9.49
C LEU A 52 -2.07 31.87 8.06
N TYR A 53 -2.44 30.91 7.22
CA TYR A 53 -2.89 31.17 5.84
C TYR A 53 -4.38 30.85 5.71
N GLY A 54 -5.22 31.88 5.88
CA GLY A 54 -6.66 31.78 5.72
C GLY A 54 -7.07 31.20 4.36
N GLU A 55 -8.02 30.26 4.40
CA GLU A 55 -8.97 29.93 3.33
C GLU A 55 -8.44 29.60 1.92
N SER A 56 -7.23 29.06 1.78
CA SER A 56 -6.82 28.47 0.50
C SER A 56 -6.09 27.14 0.68
N GLU A 57 -6.77 26.08 0.24
CA GLU A 57 -6.40 24.66 0.23
C GLU A 57 -6.66 23.90 1.54
N GLN A 58 -7.88 23.33 1.61
CA GLN A 58 -8.26 22.32 2.58
C GLN A 58 -7.23 21.19 2.61
N ALA A 59 -6.44 21.15 3.68
CA ALA A 59 -5.82 19.91 4.10
C ALA A 59 -6.92 18.84 4.32
N GLY A 60 -7.00 17.88 3.40
CA GLY A 60 -7.40 16.50 3.72
C GLY A 60 -8.90 16.16 3.75
N GLU A 61 -9.69 16.55 2.75
CA GLU A 61 -10.98 15.87 2.51
C GLU A 61 -10.75 14.63 1.63
N PHE A 62 -11.18 13.45 2.10
CA PHE A 62 -11.18 12.24 1.26
C PHE A 62 -12.40 12.27 0.33
N ARG A 63 -12.13 12.43 -0.96
CA ARG A 63 -13.14 12.43 -2.03
C ARG A 63 -13.09 11.12 -2.78
N ASP A 64 -14.18 10.37 -2.71
CA ASP A 64 -14.29 9.07 -3.37
C ASP A 64 -14.15 9.19 -4.90
N GLU A 65 -14.51 10.36 -5.46
CA GLU A 65 -14.41 10.69 -6.88
C GLU A 65 -12.97 10.63 -7.42
N ASP A 66 -11.96 10.91 -6.58
CA ASP A 66 -10.56 10.93 -7.00
C ASP A 66 -9.99 9.51 -7.20
N VAL A 67 -10.55 8.52 -6.50
CA VAL A 67 -10.04 7.13 -6.48
C VAL A 67 -10.95 6.16 -7.22
N THR A 68 -12.22 6.51 -7.40
CA THR A 68 -13.22 5.73 -8.14
C THR A 68 -12.79 5.35 -9.57
N PRO A 69 -12.14 6.23 -10.38
CA PRO A 69 -11.71 5.87 -11.73
C PRO A 69 -10.74 4.69 -11.77
N PHE A 70 -9.88 4.55 -10.76
CA PHE A 70 -8.93 3.45 -10.66
C PHE A 70 -9.67 2.12 -10.41
N PHE A 71 -10.55 2.09 -9.41
CA PHE A 71 -11.28 0.88 -9.04
C PHE A 71 -12.26 0.44 -10.12
N ASN A 72 -12.91 1.39 -10.80
CA ASN A 72 -13.77 1.10 -11.95
C ASN A 72 -12.98 0.45 -13.09
N ARG A 73 -11.72 0.87 -13.34
CA ARG A 73 -10.89 0.26 -14.39
C ARG A 73 -10.60 -1.21 -14.09
N GLU A 74 -10.24 -1.55 -12.85
CA GLU A 74 -9.93 -2.92 -12.46
C GLU A 74 -11.18 -3.82 -12.44
N ALA A 75 -12.33 -3.29 -11.98
CA ALA A 75 -13.60 -3.99 -12.08
C ALA A 75 -14.01 -4.24 -13.55
N LEU A 76 -13.80 -3.25 -14.44
CA LEU A 76 -14.06 -3.41 -15.88
C LEU A 76 -13.11 -4.41 -16.54
N ASN A 77 -11.85 -4.51 -16.09
CA ASN A 77 -10.92 -5.53 -16.57
C ASN A 77 -11.35 -6.93 -16.14
N ALA A 78 -11.83 -7.10 -14.90
CA ALA A 78 -12.38 -8.38 -14.43
C ALA A 78 -13.64 -8.81 -15.21
N ILE A 79 -14.56 -7.87 -15.49
CA ILE A 79 -15.75 -8.11 -16.33
C ILE A 79 -15.33 -8.53 -17.75
N LYS A 80 -14.30 -7.89 -18.33
CA LYS A 80 -13.76 -8.25 -19.65
C LYS A 80 -13.11 -9.64 -19.67
N SER A 81 -12.66 -10.14 -18.52
CA SER A 81 -12.15 -11.50 -18.35
C SER A 81 -13.25 -12.52 -18.02
N GLU A 82 -14.53 -12.16 -18.19
CA GLU A 82 -15.71 -13.00 -17.91
C GLU A 82 -15.79 -13.48 -16.43
N ASP A 83 -15.21 -12.71 -15.51
CA ASP A 83 -15.18 -13.04 -14.07
C ASP A 83 -15.95 -11.97 -13.25
N PRO A 84 -17.29 -12.06 -13.21
CA PRO A 84 -18.14 -11.07 -12.52
C PRO A 84 -18.00 -11.15 -11.00
N ASP A 85 -17.75 -12.33 -10.44
CA ASP A 85 -17.56 -12.53 -9.00
C ASP A 85 -16.27 -11.82 -8.54
N ARG A 86 -15.21 -11.89 -9.35
CA ARG A 86 -13.99 -11.11 -9.10
C ARG A 86 -14.22 -9.62 -9.22
N ALA A 87 -15.04 -9.15 -10.16
CA ALA A 87 -15.36 -7.73 -10.28
C ALA A 87 -16.10 -7.19 -9.04
N GLU A 88 -17.03 -7.97 -8.48
CA GLU A 88 -17.72 -7.63 -7.23
C GLU A 88 -16.76 -7.64 -6.04
N ALA A 89 -15.92 -8.67 -5.92
CA ALA A 89 -14.91 -8.76 -4.86
C ALA A 89 -13.92 -7.59 -4.91
N LEU A 90 -13.45 -7.21 -6.10
CA LEU A 90 -12.61 -6.02 -6.30
C LEU A 90 -13.34 -4.75 -5.90
N GLY A 91 -14.63 -4.60 -6.24
CA GLY A 91 -15.44 -3.46 -5.83
C GLY A 91 -15.60 -3.34 -4.31
N GLN A 92 -15.79 -4.45 -3.60
CA GLN A 92 -15.87 -4.47 -2.14
C GLN A 92 -14.51 -4.17 -1.49
N ALA A 93 -13.44 -4.82 -1.95
CA ALA A 93 -12.08 -4.58 -1.48
C ALA A 93 -11.65 -3.11 -1.67
N SER A 94 -12.01 -2.53 -2.82
CA SER A 94 -11.73 -1.12 -3.14
C SER A 94 -12.43 -0.16 -2.19
N LYS A 95 -13.70 -0.41 -1.86
CA LYS A 95 -14.45 0.41 -0.89
C LYS A 95 -13.90 0.26 0.52
N ALA A 96 -13.56 -0.95 0.92
CA ALA A 96 -12.95 -1.21 2.23
C ALA A 96 -11.60 -0.49 2.36
N LEU A 97 -10.76 -0.58 1.33
CA LEU A 97 -9.46 0.10 1.27
C LEU A 97 -9.61 1.63 1.30
N ALA A 98 -10.56 2.20 0.55
CA ALA A 98 -10.82 3.63 0.58
C ALA A 98 -11.30 4.12 1.96
N ALA A 99 -12.21 3.36 2.59
CA ALA A 99 -12.68 3.66 3.94
C ALA A 99 -11.54 3.57 4.98
N ASP A 100 -10.66 2.58 4.87
CA ASP A 100 -9.49 2.41 5.71
C ASP A 100 -8.49 3.57 5.57
N MET A 101 -8.14 3.96 4.34
CA MET A 101 -7.25 5.09 4.09
C MET A 101 -7.84 6.40 4.63
N ARG A 102 -9.16 6.59 4.47
CA ARG A 102 -9.88 7.72 5.05
C ARG A 102 -9.80 7.72 6.58
N ALA A 103 -10.02 6.58 7.22
CA ALA A 103 -9.97 6.44 8.67
C ALA A 103 -8.57 6.71 9.23
N ALA A 104 -7.52 6.32 8.50
CA ALA A 104 -6.14 6.59 8.85
C ALA A 104 -5.70 8.05 8.62
N GLY A 105 -6.57 8.92 8.06
CA GLY A 105 -6.26 10.32 7.78
C GLY A 105 -5.47 10.56 6.49
N THR A 106 -5.41 9.57 5.59
CA THR A 106 -4.77 9.71 4.28
C THR A 106 -5.72 10.41 3.32
N SER A 107 -5.24 11.47 2.64
CA SER A 107 -6.06 12.21 1.68
C SER A 107 -6.32 11.39 0.40
N SER A 108 -7.46 11.64 -0.26
CA SER A 108 -7.77 10.99 -1.55
C SER A 108 -6.73 11.32 -2.63
N LYS A 109 -6.13 12.51 -2.60
CA LYS A 109 -5.00 12.89 -3.46
C LYS A 109 -3.77 12.03 -3.20
N GLU A 110 -3.35 11.88 -1.95
CA GLU A 110 -2.18 11.08 -1.60
C GLU A 110 -2.36 9.60 -1.96
N PHE A 111 -3.56 9.07 -1.73
CA PHE A 111 -3.93 7.71 -2.08
C PHE A 111 -4.04 7.52 -3.60
N GLY A 112 -4.70 8.43 -4.31
CA GLY A 112 -4.81 8.43 -5.77
C GLY A 112 -3.46 8.54 -6.49
N GLU A 113 -2.51 9.30 -5.93
CA GLU A 113 -1.13 9.32 -6.40
C GLU A 113 -0.45 7.95 -6.28
N ALA A 114 -0.65 7.23 -5.16
CA ALA A 114 -0.10 5.89 -4.98
C ALA A 114 -0.64 4.93 -6.05
N LEU A 115 -1.96 4.96 -6.28
CA LEU A 115 -2.63 4.16 -7.30
C LEU A 115 -2.14 4.51 -8.72
N THR A 116 -1.89 5.79 -8.98
CA THR A 116 -1.34 6.26 -10.26
C THR A 116 0.06 5.71 -10.49
N ILE A 117 0.92 5.74 -9.48
CA ILE A 117 2.28 5.20 -9.56
C ILE A 117 2.24 3.68 -9.78
N ILE A 118 1.40 2.93 -9.04
CA ILE A 118 1.27 1.48 -9.24
C ILE A 118 0.89 1.18 -10.70
N ASN A 119 -0.06 1.94 -11.26
CA ASN A 119 -0.43 1.81 -12.66
C ASN A 119 0.71 2.14 -13.61
N GLU A 120 1.42 3.25 -13.40
CA GLU A 120 2.56 3.67 -14.21
C GLU A 120 3.61 2.55 -14.29
N VAL A 121 3.98 2.00 -13.13
CA VAL A 121 5.00 0.95 -13.04
C VAL A 121 4.50 -0.37 -13.65
N ALA A 122 3.21 -0.71 -13.51
CA ALA A 122 2.63 -1.93 -14.08
C ALA A 122 2.71 -1.99 -15.62
N TYR A 123 2.77 -0.84 -16.31
CA TYR A 123 2.93 -0.80 -17.77
C TYR A 123 4.40 -0.88 -18.22
N GLU A 124 5.36 -0.72 -17.30
CA GLU A 124 6.78 -0.85 -17.60
C GLU A 124 7.17 -2.33 -17.60
N THR A 125 7.33 -2.91 -18.79
CA THR A 125 7.88 -4.27 -18.91
C THR A 125 9.35 -4.26 -18.51
N LYS A 126 9.64 -4.68 -17.27
CA LYS A 126 10.99 -4.75 -16.71
C LYS A 126 11.49 -6.19 -16.69
N SER A 127 12.76 -6.39 -17.07
CA SER A 127 13.42 -7.68 -16.86
C SER A 127 13.68 -7.91 -15.37
N ASP A 128 13.92 -9.17 -14.97
CA ASP A 128 14.26 -9.48 -13.58
C ASP A 128 15.57 -8.78 -13.14
N ALA A 129 16.55 -8.68 -14.05
CA ALA A 129 17.77 -7.90 -13.81
C ALA A 129 17.50 -6.40 -13.58
N ASP A 130 16.50 -5.82 -14.26
CA ASP A 130 16.09 -4.44 -14.02
C ASP A 130 15.40 -4.29 -12.67
N ARG A 131 14.56 -5.25 -12.28
CA ARG A 131 13.89 -5.26 -10.97
C ARG A 131 14.90 -5.35 -9.82
N ASP A 132 15.90 -6.23 -9.94
CA ASP A 132 16.97 -6.36 -8.95
C ASP A 132 17.79 -5.08 -8.81
N ARG A 133 18.12 -4.44 -9.94
CA ARG A 133 18.83 -3.16 -9.96
C ARG A 133 18.00 -2.05 -9.29
N ILE A 134 16.73 -1.91 -9.66
CA ILE A 134 15.81 -0.91 -9.09
C ILE A 134 15.64 -1.15 -7.59
N SER A 135 15.56 -2.41 -7.17
CA SER A 135 15.51 -2.78 -5.76
C SER A 135 16.76 -2.30 -5.01
N ALA A 136 17.96 -2.63 -5.52
CA ALA A 136 19.22 -2.20 -4.92
C ALA A 136 19.36 -0.65 -4.86
N GLU A 137 18.99 0.05 -5.93
CA GLU A 137 19.01 1.52 -6.00
C GLU A 137 18.03 2.16 -5.01
N THR A 138 16.83 1.58 -4.87
CA THR A 138 15.81 2.03 -3.92
C THR A 138 16.29 1.84 -2.49
N MET A 139 16.84 0.67 -2.16
CA MET A 139 17.41 0.40 -0.83
C MET A 139 18.56 1.35 -0.49
N ALA A 140 19.48 1.59 -1.43
CA ALA A 140 20.60 2.51 -1.22
C ALA A 140 20.12 3.96 -1.01
N THR A 141 19.09 4.38 -1.73
CA THR A 141 18.50 5.71 -1.60
C THR A 141 17.80 5.87 -0.26
N LEU A 142 16.96 4.90 0.13
CA LEU A 142 16.25 4.92 1.42
C LEU A 142 17.21 4.89 2.61
N ALA A 143 18.27 4.08 2.54
CA ALA A 143 19.28 4.02 3.59
C ALA A 143 19.99 5.38 3.78
N ARG A 144 20.21 6.12 2.68
CA ARG A 144 20.79 7.47 2.73
C ARG A 144 19.81 8.48 3.33
N ASP A 145 18.54 8.43 2.92
CA ASP A 145 17.56 9.44 3.28
C ASP A 145 17.03 9.28 4.72
N LEU A 146 16.79 8.04 5.15
CA LEU A 146 16.23 7.72 6.47
C LEU A 146 17.33 7.52 7.53
N GLY A 147 18.56 7.23 7.10
CA GLY A 147 19.70 7.08 7.98
C GLY A 147 19.43 6.07 9.11
N PRO A 148 19.53 6.45 10.40
CA PRO A 148 19.37 5.52 11.52
C PRO A 148 17.99 4.85 11.61
N THR A 149 16.92 5.48 11.12
CA THR A 149 15.56 4.89 11.17
C THR A 149 15.24 4.02 9.97
N PHE A 150 16.16 3.91 9.00
CA PHE A 150 15.94 3.17 7.76
C PHE A 150 15.36 1.77 7.99
N GLN A 151 16.00 0.97 8.84
CA GLN A 151 15.58 -0.41 9.06
C GLN A 151 14.24 -0.49 9.79
N SER A 152 14.02 0.34 10.81
CA SER A 152 12.76 0.35 11.56
C SER A 152 11.59 0.85 10.73
N ASP A 153 11.79 1.91 9.94
CA ASP A 153 10.77 2.47 9.04
C ASP A 153 10.41 1.46 7.93
N LEU A 154 11.40 0.75 7.40
CA LEU A 154 11.16 -0.29 6.40
C LEU A 154 10.41 -1.48 7.00
N ASP A 155 10.79 -1.94 8.19
CA ASP A 155 10.09 -3.04 8.86
C ASP A 155 8.65 -2.66 9.24
N ALA A 156 8.40 -1.40 9.62
CA ALA A 156 7.05 -0.87 9.83
C ALA A 156 6.24 -0.90 8.52
N ALA A 157 6.81 -0.47 7.39
CA ALA A 157 6.16 -0.53 6.09
C ALA A 157 5.81 -1.97 5.67
N ARG A 158 6.72 -2.94 5.92
CA ARG A 158 6.46 -4.35 5.63
C ARG A 158 5.30 -4.91 6.45
N ARG A 159 5.26 -4.62 7.75
CA ARG A 159 4.14 -5.02 8.63
C ARG A 159 2.83 -4.39 8.19
N PHE A 160 2.86 -3.11 7.82
CA PHE A 160 1.69 -2.42 7.30
C PHE A 160 1.12 -3.15 6.09
N ILE A 161 1.95 -3.51 5.10
CA ILE A 161 1.37 -4.15 3.92
C ILE A 161 1.05 -5.64 4.15
N GLN A 162 1.73 -6.33 5.06
CA GLN A 162 1.30 -7.65 5.52
C GLN A 162 -0.09 -7.63 6.16
N ASP A 163 -0.40 -6.58 6.92
CA ASP A 163 -1.75 -6.39 7.45
C ASP A 163 -2.75 -6.00 6.35
N LEU A 164 -2.34 -5.19 5.37
CA LEU A 164 -3.17 -4.90 4.19
C LEU A 164 -3.51 -6.16 3.40
N GLU A 165 -2.58 -7.11 3.23
CA GLU A 165 -2.86 -8.37 2.54
C GLU A 165 -3.96 -9.19 3.24
N LYS A 166 -4.04 -9.12 4.57
CA LYS A 166 -5.06 -9.82 5.34
C LYS A 166 -6.45 -9.23 5.14
N VAL A 167 -6.54 -7.90 4.97
CA VAL A 167 -7.81 -7.16 4.82
C VAL A 167 -8.21 -7.00 3.35
N ALA A 168 -7.23 -6.93 2.45
CA ALA A 168 -7.38 -6.85 1.01
C ALA A 168 -6.46 -7.89 0.33
N PRO A 169 -6.88 -9.18 0.30
CA PRO A 169 -6.10 -10.25 -0.32
C PRO A 169 -5.74 -9.97 -1.77
N GLY A 170 -4.50 -10.27 -2.16
CA GLY A 170 -3.94 -10.00 -3.48
C GLY A 170 -3.18 -8.68 -3.59
N THR A 171 -3.05 -7.92 -2.50
CA THR A 171 -2.24 -6.69 -2.44
C THR A 171 -0.78 -6.99 -2.74
N ILE A 172 -0.21 -8.03 -2.11
CA ILE A 172 1.18 -8.44 -2.32
C ILE A 172 1.40 -8.88 -3.76
N ALA A 173 0.54 -9.79 -4.25
CA ALA A 173 0.63 -10.30 -5.61
C ALA A 173 0.51 -9.17 -6.67
N SER A 174 -0.30 -8.15 -6.41
CA SER A 174 -0.44 -6.99 -7.29
C SER A 174 0.80 -6.10 -7.27
N LEU A 175 1.40 -5.87 -6.10
CA LEU A 175 2.63 -5.06 -5.97
C LEU A 175 3.84 -5.76 -6.57
N ASP A 176 3.90 -7.08 -6.47
CA ASP A 176 4.95 -7.90 -7.03
C ASP A 176 4.81 -8.01 -8.57
N GLY A 177 3.62 -8.38 -9.04
CA GLY A 177 3.33 -8.51 -10.48
C GLY A 177 3.50 -7.20 -11.25
N SER A 178 3.20 -6.06 -10.62
CA SER A 178 3.45 -4.73 -11.20
C SER A 178 4.89 -4.25 -11.06
N GLY A 179 5.69 -4.85 -10.17
CA GLY A 179 7.01 -4.32 -9.77
C GLY A 179 6.94 -3.05 -8.92
N ALA A 180 5.74 -2.58 -8.57
CA ALA A 180 5.54 -1.38 -7.75
C ALA A 180 6.08 -1.54 -6.33
N GLY A 181 6.23 -2.78 -5.83
CA GLY A 181 6.84 -3.07 -4.53
C GLY A 181 8.33 -2.65 -4.43
N ASN A 182 8.99 -2.40 -5.56
CA ASN A 182 10.37 -1.91 -5.62
C ASN A 182 10.47 -0.44 -6.03
N ASP A 183 9.36 0.24 -6.36
CA ASP A 183 9.38 1.66 -6.72
C ASP A 183 9.58 2.53 -5.49
N LEU A 184 10.62 3.36 -5.50
CA LEU A 184 10.99 4.24 -4.39
C LEU A 184 9.82 5.12 -3.90
N ARG A 185 8.93 5.58 -4.80
CA ARG A 185 7.79 6.44 -4.43
C ARG A 185 6.75 5.63 -3.66
N ILE A 186 6.50 4.39 -4.07
CA ILE A 186 5.60 3.47 -3.36
C ILE A 186 6.16 3.09 -2.00
N VAL A 187 7.44 2.71 -1.93
CA VAL A 187 8.07 2.34 -0.65
C VAL A 187 8.03 3.52 0.34
N ARG A 188 8.30 4.76 -0.13
CA ARG A 188 8.17 5.96 0.71
C ARG A 188 6.74 6.21 1.18
N LYS A 189 5.75 6.03 0.31
CA LYS A 189 4.32 6.18 0.68
C LYS A 189 3.92 5.11 1.70
N ALA A 190 4.36 3.86 1.54
CA ALA A 190 4.14 2.78 2.51
C ALA A 190 4.77 3.09 3.88
N ILE A 191 6.01 3.60 3.90
CA ILE A 191 6.68 4.04 5.14
C ILE A 191 5.89 5.17 5.80
N LYS A 192 5.48 6.18 5.04
CA LYS A 192 4.70 7.31 5.56
C LYS A 192 3.37 6.84 6.18
N GLU A 193 2.68 5.93 5.50
CA GLU A 193 1.42 5.35 5.98
C GLU A 193 1.60 4.51 7.24
N ALA A 194 2.62 3.66 7.27
CA ALA A 194 2.97 2.86 8.44
C ALA A 194 3.25 3.75 9.66
N LYS A 195 4.02 4.83 9.48
CA LYS A 195 4.30 5.80 10.54
C LYS A 195 3.05 6.53 11.01
N ARG A 196 2.15 6.91 10.09
CA ARG A 196 0.87 7.57 10.44
C ARG A 196 0.00 6.68 11.32
N ARG A 197 0.05 5.37 11.10
CA ARG A 197 -0.73 4.37 11.85
C ARG A 197 -0.05 3.85 13.11
N GLY A 198 1.22 4.23 13.34
CA GLY A 198 1.98 3.85 14.53
C GLY A 198 2.56 2.43 14.50
N TYR A 199 2.95 1.94 13.32
CA TYR A 199 3.63 0.66 13.11
C TYR A 199 5.09 0.63 13.63
#